data_AF-R0F3C1-F1
#
_entry.id   AF-R0F3C1-F1
#
_cell.length_a   1.000
_cell.length_b   1.000
_cell.length_c   1.000
_cell.angle_alpha   90.00
_cell.angle_beta   90.00
_cell.angle_gamma   90.00
#
_symmetry.space_group_name_H-M   'P 1'
#
loop_
_entity.id
_entity.type
_entity.pdbx_description
1 polymer ?
#
loop_
_entity_poly.entity_id
_entity_poly.type
_entity_poly.pdbx_seq_one_letter_code
_entity_poly.pdbx_strand_id
1 'polypeptide(L)'
;MVSPRRVKSKAHEYLKVVKDKLQNRRDDYIKFLEAMTDFTAQRMDPYIVRLVVKDLFKGDKELLSGFNAFLPKELMIELDDEQPIPPTMADEFWKAIDYIMKVKETFQDDDRIYKSFMNILDMFKKKEKSLDEICNEVTILFRNHHDLRVEFYHFLPRNL
;
A
#
# COMPACT_ATOMS: atom_id res chain seq x y z
N MET A 1 24.69 17.74 -1.31
CA MET A 1 23.57 17.74 -2.30
C MET A 1 23.90 16.70 -3.38
N VAL A 2 23.09 15.66 -3.55
CA VAL A 2 23.33 14.61 -4.57
C VAL A 2 22.69 15.05 -5.89
N SER A 3 23.46 15.03 -6.99
CA SER A 3 22.97 15.42 -8.32
C SER A 3 21.85 14.51 -8.83
N PRO A 4 20.79 15.03 -9.47
CA PRO A 4 19.67 14.23 -10.02
C PRO A 4 20.11 13.10 -10.96
N ARG A 5 21.24 13.29 -11.68
CA ARG A 5 21.82 12.29 -12.59
C ARG A 5 22.35 11.06 -11.84
N ARG A 6 22.87 11.25 -10.62
CA ARG A 6 23.38 10.16 -9.77
C ARG A 6 22.27 9.31 -9.17
N VAL A 7 21.14 9.92 -8.83
CA VAL A 7 19.96 9.21 -8.30
C VAL A 7 19.37 8.26 -9.35
N LYS A 8 19.28 8.70 -10.61
CA LYS A 8 18.84 7.84 -11.72
C LYS A 8 19.74 6.63 -11.90
N SER A 9 21.07 6.78 -11.86
CA SER A 9 22.01 5.63 -11.97
C SER A 9 21.78 4.60 -10.88
N LYS A 10 21.67 5.06 -9.62
CA LYS A 10 21.42 4.18 -8.47
C LYS A 10 20.10 3.43 -8.57
N ALA A 11 19.05 4.09 -9.08
CA ALA A 11 17.76 3.44 -9.28
C ALA A 11 17.83 2.31 -10.32
N HIS A 12 18.57 2.50 -11.43
CA HIS A 12 18.75 1.45 -12.44
C HIS A 12 19.56 0.27 -11.90
N GLU A 13 20.62 0.54 -11.13
CA GLU A 13 21.41 -0.49 -10.45
C GLU A 13 20.54 -1.30 -9.48
N TYR A 14 19.70 -0.62 -8.68
CA TYR A 14 18.79 -1.28 -7.75
C TYR A 14 17.73 -2.14 -8.48
N LEU A 15 17.13 -1.64 -9.57
CA LEU A 15 16.18 -2.41 -10.37
C LEU A 15 16.80 -3.69 -10.96
N LYS A 16 18.09 -3.68 -11.27
CA LYS A 16 18.82 -4.87 -11.71
C LYS A 16 18.91 -5.90 -10.59
N VAL A 17 19.29 -5.48 -9.38
CA VAL A 17 19.35 -6.37 -8.20
C VAL A 17 17.98 -6.98 -7.90
N VAL A 18 16.91 -6.17 -7.93
CA VAL A 18 15.53 -6.65 -7.73
C VAL A 18 15.16 -7.70 -8.77
N LYS A 19 15.45 -7.45 -10.05
CA LYS A 19 15.17 -8.40 -11.14
C LYS A 19 15.94 -9.71 -10.97
N ASP A 20 17.22 -9.64 -10.63
CA ASP A 20 18.08 -10.82 -10.48
C ASP A 20 17.64 -11.68 -9.27
N LYS A 21 17.25 -11.05 -8.16
CA LYS A 21 16.77 -11.76 -6.97
C LYS A 21 15.37 -12.34 -7.11
N LEU A 22 14.49 -11.68 -7.85
CA LEU A 22 13.11 -12.13 -8.06
C LEU A 22 12.93 -12.95 -9.34
N GLN A 23 14.00 -13.39 -9.99
CA GLN A 23 13.94 -14.20 -11.22
C GLN A 23 13.05 -15.45 -11.11
N ASN A 24 13.00 -16.07 -9.92
CA ASN A 24 12.18 -17.25 -9.63
C ASN A 24 10.79 -16.90 -9.06
N ARG A 25 10.50 -15.63 -8.81
CA ARG A 25 9.25 -15.09 -8.26
C ARG A 25 8.74 -13.97 -9.16
N ARG A 26 8.41 -14.33 -10.41
CA ARG A 26 8.06 -13.37 -11.46
C ARG A 26 6.87 -12.48 -11.08
N ASP A 27 5.89 -13.03 -10.39
CA ASP A 27 4.70 -12.28 -9.95
C ASP A 27 5.07 -11.17 -8.95
N ASP A 28 5.99 -11.44 -8.02
CA ASP A 28 6.50 -10.43 -7.08
C ASP A 28 7.21 -9.28 -7.82
N TYR A 29 7.96 -9.62 -8.88
CA TYR A 29 8.63 -8.61 -9.71
C TYR A 29 7.62 -7.75 -10.48
N ILE A 30 6.56 -8.35 -11.03
CA ILE A 30 5.50 -7.63 -11.73
C ILE A 30 4.78 -6.68 -10.76
N LYS A 31 4.35 -7.18 -9.59
CA LYS A 31 3.69 -6.37 -8.54
C LYS A 31 4.56 -5.21 -8.09
N PHE A 32 5.86 -5.41 -7.95
CA PHE A 32 6.80 -4.33 -7.62
C PHE A 32 6.81 -3.24 -8.70
N LEU A 33 6.87 -3.63 -9.98
CA LEU A 33 6.86 -2.66 -11.08
C LEU A 33 5.53 -1.90 -11.18
N GLU A 34 4.41 -2.58 -10.96
CA GLU A 34 3.07 -1.98 -10.92
C GLU A 34 3.00 -0.92 -9.80
N ALA A 35 3.39 -1.28 -8.58
CA ALA A 35 3.43 -0.34 -7.46
C ALA A 35 4.31 0.89 -7.71
N MET A 36 5.50 0.70 -8.31
CA MET A 36 6.39 1.82 -8.65
C MET A 36 5.83 2.69 -9.80
N THR A 37 5.10 2.08 -10.73
CA THR A 37 4.42 2.77 -11.83
C THR A 37 3.29 3.64 -11.30
N ASP A 38 2.43 3.08 -10.45
CA ASP A 38 1.31 3.80 -9.85
C ASP A 38 1.76 4.90 -8.90
N PHE A 39 2.85 4.67 -8.16
CA PHE A 39 3.50 5.72 -7.37
C PHE A 39 3.97 6.89 -8.23
N THR A 40 4.66 6.58 -9.34
CA THR A 40 5.16 7.61 -10.27
C THR A 40 4.00 8.38 -10.92
N ALA A 41 2.88 7.69 -11.19
CA ALA A 41 1.64 8.27 -11.71
C ALA A 41 0.81 9.03 -10.65
N GLN A 42 1.28 9.13 -9.40
CA GLN A 42 0.55 9.75 -8.27
C GLN A 42 -0.79 9.04 -7.95
N ARG A 43 -0.94 7.79 -8.36
CA ARG A 43 -2.11 6.94 -8.09
C ARG A 43 -1.95 6.14 -6.80
N MET A 44 -0.73 5.90 -6.36
CA MET A 44 -0.43 5.19 -5.11
C MET A 44 0.26 6.11 -4.09
N ASP A 45 -0.23 6.09 -2.85
CA ASP A 45 0.33 6.88 -1.76
C ASP A 45 1.69 6.29 -1.28
N PRO A 46 2.67 7.13 -0.87
CA PRO A 46 3.96 6.65 -0.35
C PRO A 46 3.84 5.60 0.77
N TYR A 47 2.82 5.69 1.63
CA TYR A 47 2.57 4.72 2.69
C TYR A 47 2.19 3.34 2.12
N ILE A 48 1.35 3.31 1.08
CA ILE A 48 0.92 2.06 0.42
C ILE A 48 2.09 1.42 -0.32
N VAL A 49 2.91 2.20 -1.03
CA VAL A 49 4.14 1.70 -1.67
C VAL A 49 5.06 1.05 -0.65
N ARG A 50 5.25 1.68 0.52
CA ARG A 50 6.08 1.13 1.61
C ARG A 50 5.56 -0.23 2.08
N LEU A 51 4.24 -0.38 2.25
CA LEU A 51 3.62 -1.63 2.69
C LEU A 51 3.79 -2.73 1.63
N VAL A 52 3.54 -2.42 0.36
CA VAL A 52 3.73 -3.36 -0.77
C VAL A 52 5.19 -3.83 -0.84
N VAL A 53 6.15 -2.90 -0.79
CA VAL A 53 7.58 -3.24 -0.86
C VAL A 53 8.01 -4.09 0.35
N LYS A 54 7.49 -3.80 1.54
CA LYS A 54 7.77 -4.58 2.75
C LYS A 54 7.30 -6.03 2.61
N ASP A 55 6.11 -6.25 2.04
CA ASP A 55 5.58 -7.60 1.83
C ASP A 55 6.36 -8.36 0.73
N LEU A 56 6.57 -7.73 -0.43
CA LEU A 56 7.26 -8.34 -1.58
C LEU A 56 8.71 -8.77 -1.24
N PHE A 57 9.42 -7.94 -0.48
CA PHE A 57 10.83 -8.18 -0.13
C PHE A 57 11.00 -8.74 1.28
N LYS A 58 9.95 -9.28 1.86
CA LYS A 58 9.99 -9.90 3.18
C LYS A 58 11.08 -10.98 3.24
N GLY A 59 11.90 -10.93 4.29
CA GLY A 59 13.04 -11.82 4.47
C GLY A 59 14.28 -11.47 3.63
N ASP A 60 14.19 -10.53 2.68
CA ASP A 60 15.32 -10.07 1.88
C ASP A 60 15.81 -8.69 2.36
N LYS A 61 16.64 -8.71 3.41
CA LYS A 61 17.20 -7.50 4.04
C LYS A 61 18.01 -6.64 3.05
N GLU A 62 18.59 -7.24 2.01
CA GLU A 62 19.34 -6.51 0.98
C GLU A 62 18.41 -5.70 0.07
N LEU A 63 17.31 -6.30 -0.40
CA LEU A 63 16.32 -5.59 -1.21
C LEU A 63 15.66 -4.46 -0.41
N LEU A 64 15.30 -4.71 0.85
CA LEU A 64 14.71 -3.69 1.73
C LEU A 64 15.68 -2.54 2.03
N SER A 65 16.94 -2.86 2.34
CA SER A 65 17.98 -1.86 2.58
C SER A 65 18.25 -1.02 1.33
N GLY A 66 18.32 -1.67 0.16
CA GLY A 66 18.47 -0.98 -1.12
C GLY A 66 17.30 -0.04 -1.42
N PHE A 67 16.06 -0.42 -1.06
CA PHE A 67 14.90 0.47 -1.18
C PHE A 67 14.96 1.65 -0.21
N ASN A 68 15.33 1.39 1.05
CA ASN A 68 15.46 2.43 2.09
C ASN A 68 16.44 3.55 1.71
N ALA A 69 17.42 3.28 0.83
CA ALA A 69 18.32 4.31 0.30
C ALA A 69 17.62 5.39 -0.54
N PHE A 70 16.37 5.15 -0.98
CA PHE A 70 15.54 6.10 -1.72
C PHE A 70 14.45 6.77 -0.85
N LEU A 71 14.30 6.36 0.41
CA LEU A 71 13.27 6.87 1.30
C LEU A 71 13.81 7.91 2.28
N PRO A 72 13.00 8.90 2.70
CA PRO A 72 13.29 9.70 3.87
C PRO A 72 13.24 8.83 5.14
N LYS A 73 13.88 9.29 6.20
CA LYS A 73 14.07 8.51 7.44
C LYS A 73 12.74 8.05 8.05
N GLU A 74 11.71 8.88 7.95
CA GLU A 74 10.38 8.64 8.52
C GLU A 74 9.60 7.54 7.79
N LEU A 75 9.99 7.21 6.56
CA LEU A 75 9.36 6.18 5.73
C LEU A 75 10.19 4.89 5.63
N MET A 76 11.34 4.81 6.29
CA MET A 76 12.20 3.62 6.20
C MET A 76 11.47 2.34 6.64
N ILE A 77 11.63 1.28 5.86
CA ILE A 77 11.10 -0.05 6.16
C ILE A 77 12.00 -0.71 7.20
N GLU A 78 11.39 -1.20 8.28
CA GLU A 78 12.08 -1.98 9.31
C GLU A 78 12.49 -3.36 8.76
N LEU A 79 13.70 -3.80 9.09
CA LEU A 79 14.30 -5.01 8.50
C LEU A 79 14.03 -6.29 9.29
N ASP A 80 13.49 -6.19 10.51
CA ASP A 80 13.37 -7.30 11.47
C ASP A 80 11.93 -7.82 11.64
N ASP A 81 11.03 -7.49 10.71
CA ASP A 81 9.66 -8.00 10.75
C ASP A 81 9.59 -9.44 10.18
N GLU A 82 10.14 -10.38 10.95
CA GLU A 82 10.30 -11.79 10.57
C GLU A 82 9.08 -12.67 10.86
N GLN A 83 7.97 -12.12 11.39
CA GLN A 83 6.79 -12.94 11.63
C GLN A 83 6.19 -13.43 10.30
N PRO A 84 6.06 -14.75 10.07
CA PRO A 84 5.36 -15.25 8.89
C PRO A 84 3.93 -14.72 8.94
N ILE A 85 3.54 -13.95 7.91
CA ILE A 85 2.15 -13.55 7.75
C ILE A 85 1.48 -14.84 7.25
N PRO A 86 0.49 -15.38 7.97
CA PRO A 86 -0.26 -16.54 7.49
C PRO A 86 -0.75 -16.26 6.07
N PRO A 87 -0.74 -17.24 5.15
CA PRO A 87 -1.15 -17.02 3.76
C PRO A 87 -2.52 -16.34 3.65
N THR A 88 -3.45 -16.69 4.55
CA THR A 88 -4.78 -16.08 4.65
C THR A 88 -4.73 -14.58 4.98
N MET A 89 -3.78 -14.13 5.79
CA MET A 89 -3.60 -12.70 6.07
C MET A 89 -2.90 -11.96 4.92
N ALA A 90 -2.05 -12.64 4.14
CA ALA A 90 -1.43 -12.05 2.96
C ALA A 90 -2.48 -11.80 1.85
N ASP A 91 -3.39 -12.73 1.62
CA ASP A 91 -4.47 -12.55 0.65
C ASP A 91 -5.41 -11.40 1.04
N GLU A 92 -5.82 -11.32 2.31
CA GLU A 92 -6.65 -10.20 2.80
C GLU A 92 -5.90 -8.86 2.75
N PHE A 93 -4.59 -8.85 3.00
CA PHE A 93 -3.75 -7.67 2.83
C PHE A 93 -3.78 -7.17 1.38
N TRP A 94 -3.54 -8.05 0.40
CA TRP A 94 -3.55 -7.66 -1.01
C TRP A 94 -4.93 -7.21 -1.48
N LYS A 95 -6.01 -7.88 -1.06
CA LYS A 95 -7.38 -7.41 -1.32
C LYS A 95 -7.63 -6.01 -0.76
N ALA A 96 -7.11 -5.70 0.43
CA ALA A 96 -7.26 -4.37 1.02
C ALA A 96 -6.49 -3.30 0.23
N ILE A 97 -5.28 -3.62 -0.26
CA ILE A 97 -4.51 -2.73 -1.14
C ILE A 97 -5.28 -2.44 -2.43
N ASP A 98 -5.79 -3.49 -3.09
CA ASP A 98 -6.56 -3.36 -4.33
C ASP A 98 -7.82 -2.51 -4.11
N TYR A 99 -8.52 -2.74 -2.99
CA TYR A 99 -9.70 -1.94 -2.62
C TYR A 99 -9.35 -0.46 -2.41
N ILE A 100 -8.27 -0.16 -1.68
CA ILE A 100 -7.81 1.22 -1.46
C ILE A 100 -7.45 1.90 -2.80
N MET A 101 -6.77 1.17 -3.69
CA MET A 101 -6.44 1.67 -5.03
C MET A 101 -7.69 1.95 -5.86
N LYS A 102 -8.67 1.04 -5.83
CA LYS A 102 -9.98 1.23 -6.48
C LYS A 102 -10.69 2.47 -5.96
N VAL A 103 -10.70 2.71 -4.65
CA VAL A 103 -11.28 3.94 -4.07
C VAL A 103 -10.52 5.17 -4.57
N LYS A 104 -9.18 5.14 -4.59
CA LYS A 104 -8.36 6.26 -5.08
C LYS A 104 -8.65 6.59 -6.56
N GLU A 105 -8.73 5.57 -7.41
CA GLU A 105 -9.03 5.73 -8.83
C GLU A 105 -10.46 6.25 -9.06
N THR A 106 -11.44 5.70 -8.34
CA THR A 106 -12.85 6.11 -8.44
C THR A 106 -13.04 7.60 -8.15
N PHE A 107 -12.27 8.14 -7.20
CA PHE A 107 -12.35 9.54 -6.79
C PHE A 107 -11.12 10.36 -7.19
N GLN A 108 -10.43 10.00 -8.27
CA GLN A 108 -9.23 10.70 -8.73
C GLN A 108 -9.46 12.20 -9.02
N ASP A 109 -10.68 12.57 -9.41
CA ASP A 109 -11.07 13.96 -9.67
C ASP A 109 -11.56 14.71 -8.41
N ASP A 110 -11.75 14.00 -7.29
CA ASP A 110 -12.14 14.59 -6.00
C ASP A 110 -11.39 13.96 -4.82
N ASP A 111 -10.15 14.41 -4.65
CA ASP A 111 -9.25 14.00 -3.57
C ASP A 111 -9.83 14.15 -2.16
N ARG A 112 -10.86 14.99 -1.97
CA ARG A 112 -11.47 15.19 -0.64
C ARG A 112 -12.12 13.90 -0.15
N ILE A 113 -12.75 13.13 -1.05
CA ILE A 113 -13.42 11.88 -0.72
C ILE A 113 -12.40 10.85 -0.27
N TYR A 114 -11.30 10.68 -1.01
CA TYR A 114 -10.23 9.76 -0.64
C TYR A 114 -9.57 10.15 0.70
N LYS A 115 -9.32 11.44 0.94
CA LYS A 115 -8.77 11.93 2.22
C LYS A 115 -9.72 11.68 3.38
N SER A 116 -11.02 11.91 3.20
CA SER A 116 -12.04 11.57 4.19
C SER A 116 -12.08 10.07 4.48
N PHE A 117 -11.97 9.23 3.44
CA PHE A 117 -11.92 7.78 3.61
C PHE A 117 -10.69 7.34 4.42
N MET A 118 -9.51 7.86 4.12
CA MET A 118 -8.29 7.57 4.88
C MET A 118 -8.38 8.01 6.34
N ASN A 119 -9.03 9.16 6.59
CA ASN A 119 -9.28 9.63 7.96
C ASN A 119 -10.23 8.69 8.73
N ILE A 120 -11.25 8.14 8.08
CA ILE A 120 -12.13 7.12 8.69
C ILE A 120 -11.32 5.87 9.08
N LEU A 121 -10.44 5.38 8.19
CA LEU A 121 -9.58 4.21 8.49
C LEU A 121 -8.63 4.48 9.66
N ASP A 122 -8.05 5.68 9.73
CA ASP A 122 -7.16 6.08 10.82
C ASP A 122 -7.91 6.15 12.17
N MET A 123 -9.11 6.75 12.18
CA MET A 123 -9.99 6.80 13.37
C MET A 123 -10.38 5.39 13.85
N PHE A 124 -10.69 4.48 12.92
CA PHE A 124 -10.98 3.08 13.25
C PHE A 124 -9.75 2.39 13.88
N LYS A 125 -8.57 2.54 13.27
CA LYS A 125 -7.32 1.95 13.78
C LYS A 125 -6.96 2.46 15.18
N LYS A 126 -7.22 3.75 15.45
CA LYS A 126 -7.00 4.38 16.75
C LYS A 126 -8.09 4.11 17.79
N LYS A 127 -9.17 3.42 17.40
CA LYS A 127 -10.36 3.14 18.24
C LYS A 127 -11.05 4.42 18.74
N GLU A 128 -11.00 5.49 17.96
CA GLU A 128 -11.61 6.78 18.30
C GLU A 128 -13.12 6.83 18.03
N LYS A 129 -13.60 5.97 17.11
CA LYS A 129 -15.02 5.84 16.75
C LYS A 129 -15.48 4.39 16.84
N SER A 130 -16.76 4.21 17.15
CA SER A 130 -17.44 2.92 17.11
C SER A 130 -17.59 2.39 15.68
N LEU A 131 -17.80 1.08 15.54
CA LEU A 131 -18.01 0.46 14.23
C LEU A 131 -19.26 1.01 13.53
N ASP A 132 -20.32 1.33 14.28
CA ASP A 132 -21.55 1.91 13.75
C ASP A 132 -21.33 3.32 13.17
N GLU A 133 -20.56 4.16 13.86
CA GLU A 133 -20.18 5.49 13.37
C GLU A 133 -19.36 5.40 12.08
N ILE A 134 -18.39 4.46 12.04
CA ILE A 134 -17.58 4.20 10.84
C ILE A 134 -18.46 3.73 9.69
N CYS A 135 -19.41 2.81 9.93
CA CYS A 135 -20.31 2.31 8.90
C CYS A 135 -21.23 3.42 8.35
N ASN A 136 -21.74 4.30 9.22
CA ASN A 136 -22.57 5.42 8.81
C ASN A 136 -21.77 6.42 7.96
N GLU A 137 -20.55 6.76 8.37
CA GLU A 137 -19.69 7.67 7.59
C GLU A 137 -19.30 7.10 6.23
N VAL A 138 -18.95 5.81 6.16
CA VAL A 138 -18.69 5.14 4.88
C VAL A 138 -19.94 5.12 3.99
N THR A 139 -21.12 4.92 4.58
CA THR A 139 -22.40 4.95 3.84
C THR A 139 -22.65 6.31 3.20
N ILE A 140 -22.40 7.38 3.95
CA ILE A 140 -22.55 8.77 3.46
C ILE A 140 -21.48 9.08 2.41
N LEU A 141 -20.22 8.73 2.69
CA LEU A 141 -19.07 9.05 1.85
C LEU A 141 -19.20 8.38 0.47
N PHE A 142 -19.61 7.11 0.45
CA PHE A 142 -19.78 6.33 -0.77
C PHE A 142 -21.24 6.19 -1.19
N ARG A 143 -22.11 7.16 -0.87
CA ARG A 143 -23.58 7.07 -1.12
C ARG A 143 -23.97 6.66 -2.55
N ASN A 144 -23.18 7.07 -3.55
CA ASN A 144 -23.43 6.77 -4.96
C ASN A 144 -22.62 5.57 -5.50
N HIS A 145 -21.80 4.93 -4.66
CA HIS A 145 -20.93 3.81 -5.02
C HIS A 145 -21.26 2.60 -4.15
N HIS A 146 -22.29 1.86 -4.54
CA HIS A 146 -22.77 0.71 -3.76
C HIS A 146 -21.73 -0.41 -3.68
N ASP A 147 -20.98 -0.62 -4.76
CA ASP A 147 -19.90 -1.59 -4.86
C ASP A 147 -18.80 -1.32 -3.81
N LEU A 148 -18.34 -0.07 -3.70
CA LEU A 148 -17.33 0.31 -2.71
C LEU A 148 -17.80 0.07 -1.27
N ARG A 149 -19.08 0.34 -0.97
CA ARG A 149 -19.65 0.06 0.37
C ARG A 149 -19.69 -1.43 0.68
N VAL A 150 -20.16 -2.24 -0.26
CA VAL A 150 -20.27 -3.69 -0.07
C VAL A 150 -18.89 -4.31 0.14
N GLU A 151 -17.91 -3.90 -0.67
CA GLU A 151 -16.51 -4.32 -0.51
C GLU A 151 -15.94 -3.91 0.85
N PHE A 152 -16.19 -2.68 1.31
CA PHE A 152 -15.77 -2.24 2.64
C PHE A 152 -16.26 -3.17 3.76
N TYR A 153 -17.53 -3.60 3.70
CA TYR A 153 -18.11 -4.46 4.73
C TYR A 153 -17.51 -5.87 4.77
N HIS A 154 -16.87 -6.34 3.70
CA HIS A 154 -16.13 -7.60 3.71
C HIS A 154 -14.88 -7.55 4.60
N PHE A 155 -14.30 -6.36 4.80
CA PHE A 155 -13.13 -6.16 5.67
C PHE A 155 -13.50 -5.97 7.15
N LEU A 156 -14.78 -5.86 7.48
CA LEU A 156 -15.22 -5.72 8.87
C LEU A 156 -15.22 -7.07 9.59
N PRO A 157 -14.89 -7.09 10.90
CA PRO A 157 -15.01 -8.30 11.70
C PRO A 157 -16.45 -8.81 11.67
N ARG A 158 -16.66 -10.11 11.44
CA ARG A 158 -17.98 -10.75 11.24
C ARG A 158 -18.89 -10.78 12.50
N ASN A 159 -18.61 -9.97 13.51
CA ASN A 159 -19.32 -9.96 14.80
C ASN A 159 -20.25 -8.73 14.92
N LEU A 160 -20.97 -8.41 13.85
CA LEU A 160 -22.14 -7.52 13.91
C LEU A 160 -23.41 -8.36 14.01
#